data_AF-A0A098PYB0-F1
#
_entry.id   AF-A0A098PYB0-F1
#
_cell.length_a   1.000
_cell.length_b   1.000
_cell.length_c   1.000
_cell.angle_alpha   90.00
_cell.angle_beta   90.00
_cell.angle_gamma   90.00
#
_symmetry.space_group_name_H-M   'P 1'
#
loop_
_entity.id
_entity.type
_entity.pdbx_description
1 polymer ?
#
loop_
_entity_poly.entity_id
_entity_poly.type
_entity_poly.pdbx_seq_one_letter_code
_entity_poly.pdbx_strand_id
1 'polypeptide(L)'
;MQGHALLFGVWLVLACHAHAQARQHTDTTTRVMLRQQLAASCVSVAAAQATILLDRAELEHLASATPAAGAAAADEDAQRQALLAAKRAQALIAPTGKAYDRFGCAVAQDDRESADTRYLAGRLLEQGQAAIWTQSPPGFAPALEVRRVDPHCQNGPMGSAFYRVANGGALVMVLVECVR
;
A
#
# COMPACT_ATOMS: atom_id res chain seq x y z
N MET A 1 -58.03 56.38 21.65
CA MET A 1 -56.98 57.26 21.09
C MET A 1 -56.01 57.61 22.22
N GLN A 2 -54.71 57.79 21.89
CA GLN A 2 -53.50 57.79 22.76
C GLN A 2 -52.96 56.38 23.03
N GLY A 3 -51.69 56.01 22.77
CA GLY A 3 -50.52 56.71 22.23
C GLY A 3 -49.22 56.07 22.75
N HIS A 4 -48.36 55.61 21.82
CA HIS A 4 -46.88 55.52 21.84
C HIS A 4 -46.14 54.90 23.06
N ALA A 5 -45.32 53.86 22.83
CA ALA A 5 -43.85 54.02 22.66
C ALA A 5 -43.11 52.66 22.65
N LEU A 6 -42.13 52.57 21.75
CA LEU A 6 -41.12 51.52 21.60
C LEU A 6 -40.28 51.32 22.86
N LEU A 7 -39.65 50.15 23.03
CA LEU A 7 -38.21 50.06 23.32
C LEU A 7 -37.67 48.63 23.11
N PHE A 8 -36.52 48.62 22.47
CA PHE A 8 -35.65 47.52 22.07
C PHE A 8 -35.22 46.60 23.23
N GLY A 9 -35.25 45.29 23.00
CA GLY A 9 -34.55 44.28 23.81
C GLY A 9 -33.58 43.48 22.95
N VAL A 10 -32.30 43.83 23.06
CA VAL A 10 -31.16 43.28 22.31
C VAL A 10 -30.80 41.88 22.78
N TRP A 11 -30.35 41.10 21.80
CA TRP A 11 -29.85 39.73 21.82
C TRP A 11 -28.70 39.43 22.80
N LEU A 12 -28.61 38.17 23.26
CA LEU A 12 -27.36 37.43 23.42
C LEU A 12 -27.66 35.94 23.62
N VAL A 13 -27.83 35.21 22.51
CA VAL A 13 -27.76 33.75 22.51
C VAL A 13 -26.29 33.38 22.35
N LEU A 14 -25.65 32.93 23.43
CA LEU A 14 -24.34 32.31 23.36
C LEU A 14 -24.45 31.01 22.57
N ALA A 15 -24.11 31.04 21.28
CA ALA A 15 -23.82 29.84 20.53
C ALA A 15 -22.41 29.36 20.92
N CYS A 16 -22.34 28.31 21.73
CA CYS A 16 -21.15 27.48 21.86
C CYS A 16 -20.85 26.86 20.49
N HIS A 17 -20.08 27.55 19.66
CA HIS A 17 -19.48 26.97 18.47
C HIS A 17 -18.32 26.08 18.92
N ALA A 18 -18.64 24.83 19.27
CA ALA A 18 -17.68 23.76 19.24
C ALA A 18 -17.24 23.59 17.77
N HIS A 19 -16.18 24.30 17.38
CA HIS A 19 -15.42 23.99 16.18
C HIS A 19 -14.73 22.64 16.41
N ALA A 20 -15.48 21.56 16.28
CA ALA A 20 -14.92 20.29 15.89
C ALA A 20 -14.46 20.47 14.43
N GLN A 21 -13.26 21.03 14.24
CA GLN A 21 -12.55 20.89 12.99
C GLN A 21 -12.31 19.39 12.80
N ALA A 22 -13.23 18.73 12.13
CA ALA A 22 -12.97 17.44 11.51
C ALA A 22 -11.76 17.70 10.61
N ARG A 23 -10.57 17.26 11.04
CA ARG A 23 -9.40 17.16 10.17
C ARG A 23 -9.90 16.44 8.93
N GLN A 24 -9.79 17.07 7.77
CA GLN A 24 -10.07 16.41 6.49
C GLN A 24 -9.05 15.27 6.38
N HIS A 25 -9.44 14.09 6.83
CA HIS A 25 -8.78 12.83 6.53
C HIS A 25 -8.86 12.67 5.01
N THR A 26 -7.78 13.04 4.31
CA THR A 26 -7.70 12.90 2.85
C THR A 26 -7.37 11.45 2.52
N ASP A 27 -8.35 10.58 2.76
CA ASP A 27 -8.28 9.19 2.36
C ASP A 27 -8.36 9.13 0.83
N THR A 28 -7.42 8.41 0.21
CA THR A 28 -7.43 8.19 -1.24
C THR A 28 -7.59 6.71 -1.53
N THR A 29 -8.36 6.38 -2.57
CA THR A 29 -8.49 4.99 -3.03
C THR A 29 -8.16 4.93 -4.51
N THR A 30 -7.18 4.11 -4.86
CA THR A 30 -6.78 3.86 -6.25
C THR A 30 -7.10 2.42 -6.61
N ARG A 31 -7.66 2.20 -7.79
CA ARG A 31 -7.87 0.87 -8.35
C ARG A 31 -6.74 0.52 -9.30
N VAL A 32 -6.14 -0.66 -9.12
CA VAL A 32 -5.03 -1.16 -9.92
C VAL A 32 -5.44 -2.48 -10.57
N MET A 33 -5.21 -2.61 -11.89
CA MET A 33 -5.44 -3.87 -12.60
C MET A 33 -4.28 -4.83 -12.34
N LEU A 34 -4.61 -6.08 -12.05
CA LEU A 34 -3.61 -7.10 -11.71
C LEU A 34 -3.36 -8.05 -12.88
N ARG A 35 -2.21 -8.71 -12.89
CA ARG A 35 -1.96 -9.82 -13.81
C ARG A 35 -2.95 -10.95 -13.53
N GLN A 36 -3.56 -11.46 -14.59
CA GLN A 36 -4.51 -12.59 -14.53
C GLN A 36 -3.87 -13.95 -14.81
N GLN A 37 -2.55 -13.98 -14.92
CA GLN A 37 -1.78 -15.17 -15.25
C GLN A 37 -0.45 -15.19 -14.48
N LEU A 38 0.03 -16.40 -14.23
CA LEU A 38 1.33 -16.66 -13.63
C LEU A 38 2.45 -16.42 -14.63
N ALA A 39 3.57 -15.90 -14.14
CA ALA A 39 4.82 -15.99 -14.87
C ALA A 39 5.30 -17.45 -14.89
N ALA A 40 6.08 -17.83 -15.92
CA ALA A 40 6.62 -19.19 -16.04
C ALA A 40 7.51 -19.59 -14.85
N SER A 41 8.17 -18.61 -14.23
CA SER A 41 8.89 -18.77 -12.97
C SER A 41 8.44 -17.65 -12.02
N CYS A 42 8.06 -18.03 -10.80
CA CYS A 42 7.45 -17.12 -9.85
C CYS A 42 7.90 -17.37 -8.41
N VAL A 43 7.71 -16.35 -7.59
CA VAL A 43 7.86 -16.38 -6.14
C VAL A 43 6.51 -16.12 -5.51
N SER A 44 6.06 -17.00 -4.62
CA SER A 44 4.81 -16.85 -3.88
C SER A 44 5.09 -16.32 -2.48
N VAL A 45 4.37 -15.28 -2.09
CA VAL A 45 4.42 -14.67 -0.76
C VAL A 45 3.06 -14.87 -0.10
N ALA A 46 3.06 -15.49 1.08
CA ALA A 46 1.84 -15.62 1.88
C ALA A 46 1.40 -14.23 2.35
N ALA A 47 0.12 -13.93 2.16
CA ALA A 47 -0.49 -12.68 2.61
C ALA A 47 -1.73 -13.01 3.45
N ALA A 48 -2.31 -12.02 4.12
CA ALA A 48 -3.29 -12.26 5.20
C ALA A 48 -4.42 -13.22 4.81
N GLN A 49 -5.10 -12.96 3.69
CA GLN A 49 -6.20 -13.79 3.18
C GLN A 49 -6.01 -14.18 1.70
N ALA A 50 -4.78 -14.06 1.20
CA ALA A 50 -4.46 -14.23 -0.21
C ALA A 50 -3.00 -14.67 -0.38
N THR A 51 -2.62 -15.01 -1.61
CA THR A 51 -1.22 -15.27 -1.98
C THR A 51 -0.82 -14.26 -3.05
N ILE A 52 0.26 -13.52 -2.80
CA ILE A 52 0.86 -12.62 -3.79
C ILE A 52 1.85 -13.43 -4.62
N LEU A 53 1.76 -13.31 -5.94
CA LEU A 53 2.55 -14.06 -6.90
C LEU A 53 3.38 -13.06 -7.71
N LEU A 54 4.69 -13.16 -7.56
CA LEU A 54 5.67 -12.25 -8.13
C LEU A 54 6.43 -12.93 -9.27
N ASP A 55 6.68 -12.20 -10.36
CA ASP A 55 7.48 -12.67 -11.47
C ASP A 55 8.96 -12.78 -11.04
N ARG A 56 9.55 -13.97 -11.16
CA ARG A 56 10.95 -14.16 -10.75
C ARG A 56 11.90 -13.32 -11.61
N ALA A 57 11.63 -13.17 -12.91
CA ALA A 57 12.50 -12.42 -13.80
C ALA A 57 12.53 -10.93 -13.42
N GLU A 58 11.39 -10.37 -13.00
CA GLU A 58 11.32 -9.00 -12.50
C GLU A 58 12.09 -8.83 -11.18
N LEU A 59 11.96 -9.80 -10.26
CA LEU A 59 12.74 -9.77 -9.02
C LEU A 59 14.25 -9.86 -9.28
N GLU A 60 14.68 -10.71 -10.22
CA GLU A 60 16.09 -10.84 -10.60
C GLU A 60 16.61 -9.57 -11.27
N HIS A 61 15.80 -8.94 -12.13
CA HIS A 61 16.14 -7.67 -12.75
C HIS A 61 16.35 -6.58 -11.69
N LEU A 62 15.41 -6.45 -10.75
CA LEU A 62 15.53 -5.50 -9.63
C LEU A 62 16.73 -5.82 -8.73
N ALA A 63 16.99 -7.09 -8.44
CA ALA A 63 18.12 -7.53 -7.62
C ALA A 63 19.49 -7.21 -8.25
N SER A 64 19.55 -7.08 -9.57
CA SER A 64 20.76 -6.74 -10.33
C SER A 64 21.02 -5.24 -10.49
N ALA A 65 20.07 -4.39 -10.09
CA ALA A 65 20.18 -2.94 -10.26
C ALA A 65 21.38 -2.38 -9.46
N THR A 66 22.28 -1.68 -10.17
CA THR A 66 23.45 -1.02 -9.59
C THR A 66 23.26 0.51 -9.64
N PRO A 67 23.61 1.27 -8.59
CA PRO A 67 23.55 2.73 -8.62
C PRO A 67 24.43 3.32 -9.71
N ALA A 68 23.96 4.39 -10.36
CA ALA A 68 24.79 5.17 -11.27
C ALA A 68 25.70 6.12 -10.48
N ALA A 69 26.98 6.21 -10.85
CA ALA A 69 27.90 7.15 -10.20
C ALA A 69 27.61 8.60 -10.60
N GLY A 70 27.62 9.54 -9.65
CA GLY A 70 27.55 10.99 -9.92
C GLY A 70 26.14 11.58 -10.06
N ALA A 71 25.16 11.03 -9.35
CA ALA A 71 23.76 11.48 -9.38
C ALA A 71 23.55 12.88 -8.77
N ALA A 72 22.61 13.66 -9.32
CA ALA A 72 22.12 14.88 -8.67
C ALA A 72 21.27 14.55 -7.43
N ALA A 73 21.01 15.49 -6.52
CA ALA A 73 20.31 15.22 -5.25
C ALA A 73 18.91 14.54 -5.41
N ALA A 74 18.09 14.94 -6.39
CA ALA A 74 16.82 14.25 -6.67
C ALA A 74 17.02 12.82 -7.20
N ASP A 75 18.17 12.60 -7.83
CA ASP A 75 18.64 11.32 -8.36
C ASP A 75 19.21 10.43 -7.23
N GLU A 76 19.74 11.03 -6.15
CA GLU A 76 20.16 10.31 -4.93
C GLU A 76 18.99 9.62 -4.24
N ASP A 77 17.83 10.27 -4.14
CA ASP A 77 16.63 9.65 -3.56
C ASP A 77 16.11 8.50 -4.43
N ALA A 78 16.09 8.69 -5.76
CA ALA A 78 15.74 7.64 -6.70
C ALA A 78 16.71 6.45 -6.62
N GLN A 79 18.01 6.72 -6.52
CA GLN A 79 19.04 5.70 -6.33
C GLN A 79 18.91 4.97 -5.00
N ARG A 80 18.61 5.69 -3.92
CA ARG A 80 18.33 5.09 -2.61
C ARG A 80 17.13 4.15 -2.68
N GLN A 81 16.04 4.57 -3.34
CA GLN A 81 14.87 3.71 -3.54
C GLN A 81 15.20 2.49 -4.41
N ALA A 82 16.01 2.65 -5.46
CA ALA A 82 16.46 1.55 -6.31
C ALA A 82 17.33 0.54 -5.53
N LEU A 83 18.24 1.02 -4.69
CA LEU A 83 19.06 0.18 -3.79
C LEU A 83 18.21 -0.60 -2.79
N LEU A 84 17.22 0.05 -2.17
CA LEU A 84 16.29 -0.62 -1.26
C LEU A 84 15.50 -1.69 -2.00
N ALA A 85 15.03 -1.40 -3.21
CA ALA A 85 14.34 -2.37 -4.05
C ALA A 85 15.22 -3.57 -4.40
N ALA A 86 16.48 -3.34 -4.79
CA ALA A 86 17.43 -4.40 -5.10
C ALA A 86 17.65 -5.33 -3.89
N LYS A 87 17.91 -4.75 -2.71
CA LYS A 87 18.08 -5.51 -1.46
C LYS A 87 16.83 -6.32 -1.10
N ARG A 88 15.63 -5.72 -1.25
CA ARG A 88 14.35 -6.39 -0.98
C ARG A 88 14.09 -7.52 -1.97
N ALA A 89 14.43 -7.34 -3.24
CA ALA A 89 14.27 -8.38 -4.26
C ALA A 89 15.21 -9.57 -3.99
N GLN A 90 16.48 -9.28 -3.65
CA GLN A 90 17.43 -10.31 -3.21
C GLN A 90 16.92 -11.07 -1.98
N ALA A 91 16.35 -10.36 -1.00
CA ALA A 91 15.77 -10.97 0.20
C ALA A 91 14.54 -11.85 -0.10
N LEU A 92 13.73 -11.52 -1.12
CA LEU A 92 12.62 -12.37 -1.57
C LEU A 92 13.09 -13.60 -2.33
N ILE A 93 14.19 -13.50 -3.08
CA ILE A 93 14.74 -14.63 -3.87
C ILE A 93 15.55 -15.59 -3.00
N ALA A 94 16.38 -15.09 -2.09
CA ALA A 94 17.33 -15.88 -1.30
C ALA A 94 16.72 -17.07 -0.51
N PRO A 95 15.52 -16.98 0.10
CA PRO A 95 14.92 -18.08 0.85
C PRO A 95 14.18 -19.09 -0.05
N THR A 96 14.10 -18.86 -1.37
CA THR A 96 13.36 -19.71 -2.31
C THR A 96 14.17 -20.95 -2.72
N GLY A 97 13.50 -22.07 -3.03
CA GLY A 97 14.15 -23.28 -3.57
C GLY A 97 14.01 -24.55 -2.74
N LYS A 98 13.31 -24.51 -1.59
CA LYS A 98 13.00 -25.70 -0.79
C LYS A 98 11.54 -26.12 -0.84
N ALA A 99 10.64 -25.19 -1.16
CA ALA A 99 9.21 -25.40 -1.21
C ALA A 99 8.59 -24.69 -2.40
N TYR A 100 7.56 -25.31 -2.96
CA TYR A 100 6.76 -24.77 -4.05
C TYR A 100 5.29 -24.77 -3.62
N ASP A 101 4.55 -23.74 -4.02
CA ASP A 101 3.12 -23.69 -3.80
C ASP A 101 2.35 -24.53 -4.81
N ARG A 102 1.02 -24.51 -4.73
CA ARG A 102 0.12 -25.23 -5.64
C ARG A 102 0.20 -24.80 -7.11
N PHE A 103 0.84 -23.67 -7.40
CA PHE A 103 1.05 -23.12 -8.74
C PHE A 103 2.45 -23.41 -9.28
N GLY A 104 3.30 -24.07 -8.48
CA GLY A 104 4.71 -24.27 -8.83
C GLY A 104 5.57 -23.03 -8.60
N CYS A 105 5.07 -22.00 -7.92
CA CYS A 105 5.87 -20.85 -7.52
C CYS A 105 6.73 -21.21 -6.32
N ALA A 106 7.96 -20.72 -6.30
CA ALA A 106 8.83 -20.94 -5.16
C ALA A 106 8.34 -20.13 -3.96
N VAL A 107 8.16 -20.77 -2.82
CA VAL A 107 7.65 -20.09 -1.62
C VAL A 107 8.76 -19.25 -0.99
N ALA A 108 8.52 -17.95 -0.82
CA ALA A 108 9.34 -17.12 0.06
C ALA A 108 9.03 -17.52 1.51
N GLN A 109 10.04 -17.98 2.26
CA GLN A 109 9.83 -18.48 3.62
C GLN A 109 9.47 -17.34 4.60
N ASP A 110 8.46 -17.63 5.42
CA ASP A 110 7.78 -16.68 6.33
C ASP A 110 8.62 -16.34 7.57
N ASP A 111 9.60 -17.18 7.94
CA ASP A 111 10.43 -16.96 9.14
C ASP A 111 11.34 -15.73 9.03
N ARG A 112 11.48 -15.17 7.83
CA ARG A 112 12.28 -13.97 7.53
C ARG A 112 11.67 -13.07 6.47
N GLU A 113 10.34 -13.06 6.31
CA GLU A 113 9.71 -12.02 5.51
C GLU A 113 9.87 -10.69 6.26
N SER A 114 11.02 -10.05 6.08
CA SER A 114 11.29 -8.73 6.64
C SER A 114 10.14 -7.83 6.21
N ALA A 115 9.57 -7.08 7.15
CA ALA A 115 8.53 -6.08 6.86
C ALA A 115 8.93 -5.18 5.66
N ASP A 116 10.24 -5.01 5.43
CA ASP A 116 10.77 -4.31 4.27
C ASP A 116 10.42 -4.94 2.91
N THR A 117 10.40 -6.27 2.79
CA THR A 117 10.08 -6.95 1.51
C THR A 117 8.63 -6.75 1.08
N ARG A 118 7.72 -6.55 2.04
CA ARG A 118 6.32 -6.21 1.78
C ARG A 118 6.16 -4.87 1.06
N TYR A 119 7.05 -3.90 1.29
CA TYR A 119 7.05 -2.65 0.52
C TYR A 119 7.40 -2.87 -0.95
N LEU A 120 8.28 -3.84 -1.27
CA LEU A 120 8.53 -4.20 -2.66
C LEU A 120 7.31 -4.89 -3.27
N ALA A 121 6.69 -5.83 -2.57
CA ALA A 121 5.45 -6.47 -3.03
C ALA A 121 4.34 -5.44 -3.27
N GLY A 122 4.16 -4.47 -2.37
CA GLY A 122 3.21 -3.36 -2.53
C GLY A 122 3.48 -2.53 -3.79
N ARG A 123 4.74 -2.17 -4.04
CA ARG A 123 5.12 -1.45 -5.26
C ARG A 123 4.82 -2.24 -6.53
N LEU A 124 5.16 -3.53 -6.56
CA LEU A 124 4.90 -4.41 -7.73
C LEU A 124 3.40 -4.60 -7.96
N LEU A 125 2.60 -4.67 -6.89
CA LEU A 125 1.14 -4.69 -6.97
C LEU A 125 0.60 -3.40 -7.58
N GLU A 126 1.07 -2.24 -7.13
CA GLU A 126 0.64 -0.94 -7.64
C GLU A 126 1.03 -0.67 -9.08
N GLN A 127 2.13 -1.27 -9.54
CA GLN A 127 2.57 -1.25 -10.94
C GLN A 127 1.82 -2.27 -11.81
N GLY A 128 0.92 -3.08 -11.23
CA GLY A 128 0.21 -4.15 -11.95
C GLY A 128 1.14 -5.29 -12.39
N GLN A 129 2.32 -5.43 -11.80
CA GLN A 129 3.34 -6.43 -12.15
C GLN A 129 3.22 -7.72 -11.36
N ALA A 130 2.40 -7.74 -10.32
CA ALA A 130 2.09 -8.90 -9.51
C ALA A 130 0.68 -9.45 -9.80
N ALA A 131 0.49 -10.73 -9.50
CA ALA A 131 -0.82 -11.38 -9.46
C ALA A 131 -1.21 -11.68 -8.02
N ILE A 132 -2.51 -11.78 -7.75
CA ILE A 132 -3.03 -12.19 -6.45
C ILE A 132 -3.94 -13.39 -6.65
N TRP A 133 -3.66 -14.47 -5.94
CA TRP A 133 -4.57 -15.60 -5.82
C TRP A 133 -5.39 -15.49 -4.53
N THR A 134 -6.70 -15.65 -4.65
CA THR A 134 -7.64 -15.65 -3.52
C THR A 134 -8.23 -17.04 -3.32
N GLN A 135 -8.61 -17.36 -2.07
CA GLN A 135 -9.24 -18.65 -1.76
C GLN A 135 -10.77 -18.57 -1.74
N SER A 136 -11.35 -17.38 -1.57
CA SER A 136 -12.79 -17.18 -1.47
C SER A 136 -13.22 -15.86 -2.15
N PRO A 137 -13.75 -15.91 -3.39
CA PRO A 137 -13.82 -17.09 -4.26
C PRO A 137 -12.42 -17.54 -4.72
N PRO A 138 -12.22 -18.83 -5.04
CA PRO A 138 -10.94 -19.29 -5.57
C PRO A 138 -10.69 -18.70 -6.97
N GLY A 139 -9.57 -17.98 -7.14
CA GLY A 139 -9.25 -17.38 -8.43
C GLY A 139 -8.19 -16.28 -8.36
N PHE A 140 -7.69 -15.89 -9.54
CA PHE A 140 -6.91 -14.67 -9.70
C PHE A 140 -7.81 -13.45 -9.49
N ALA A 141 -7.38 -12.54 -8.64
CA ALA A 141 -8.07 -11.27 -8.44
C ALA A 141 -7.90 -10.39 -9.70
N PRO A 142 -8.99 -9.83 -10.27
CA PRO A 142 -8.91 -8.96 -11.44
C PRO A 142 -8.26 -7.61 -11.13
N ALA A 143 -8.46 -7.12 -9.91
CA ALA A 143 -8.08 -5.79 -9.50
C ALA A 143 -7.83 -5.72 -7.99
N LEU A 144 -7.03 -4.72 -7.62
CA LEU A 144 -6.71 -4.33 -6.27
C LEU A 144 -7.19 -2.91 -6.01
N GLU A 145 -7.73 -2.66 -4.83
CA GLU A 145 -7.97 -1.32 -4.29
C GLU A 145 -6.89 -1.02 -3.25
N VAL A 146 -6.20 0.09 -3.46
CA VAL A 146 -5.19 0.62 -2.55
C VAL A 146 -5.77 1.85 -1.89
N ARG A 147 -6.17 1.69 -0.63
CA ARG A 147 -6.70 2.79 0.16
C ARG A 147 -5.60 3.34 1.06
N ARG A 148 -5.23 4.59 0.87
CA ARG A 148 -4.29 5.31 1.77
C ARG A 148 -5.06 6.17 2.73
N VAL A 149 -4.66 6.07 4.00
CA VAL A 149 -5.19 6.84 5.12
C VAL A 149 -4.04 7.66 5.69
N ASP A 150 -4.28 8.95 5.94
CA ASP A 150 -3.27 9.89 6.43
C ASP A 150 -1.93 9.90 5.66
N PRO A 151 -1.93 10.03 4.32
CA PRO A 151 -0.70 9.94 3.52
C PRO A 151 0.33 11.05 3.84
N HIS A 152 -0.08 12.12 4.53
CA HIS A 152 0.77 13.23 4.96
C HIS A 152 0.93 13.25 6.50
N CYS A 153 1.31 12.12 7.11
CA CYS A 153 1.33 11.98 8.57
C CYS A 153 2.41 12.80 9.30
N GLN A 154 3.19 13.66 8.62
CA GLN A 154 4.19 14.55 9.24
C GLN A 154 3.61 15.40 10.38
N ASN A 155 2.29 15.64 10.38
CA ASN A 155 1.57 16.39 11.43
C ASN A 155 0.31 15.65 11.95
N GLY A 156 0.19 14.33 11.72
CA GLY A 156 -1.05 13.56 11.91
C GLY A 156 -0.82 12.16 12.52
N PRO A 157 -1.87 11.34 12.64
CA PRO A 157 -1.73 9.92 13.02
C PRO A 157 -0.98 9.12 11.93
N MET A 158 -0.52 7.92 12.26
CA MET A 158 0.25 7.03 11.38
C MET A 158 -0.40 6.85 10.00
N GLY A 159 0.35 7.14 8.93
CA GLY A 159 -0.09 6.94 7.56
C GLY A 159 0.00 5.48 7.15
N SER A 160 -1.03 4.94 6.51
CA SER A 160 -1.11 3.53 6.12
C SER A 160 -1.76 3.31 4.77
N ALA A 161 -1.23 2.35 4.01
CA ALA A 161 -1.83 1.83 2.80
C ALA A 161 -2.47 0.46 3.06
N PHE A 162 -3.75 0.33 2.74
CA PHE A 162 -4.52 -0.91 2.81
C PHE A 162 -4.71 -1.46 1.40
N TYR A 163 -4.18 -2.66 1.16
CA TYR A 163 -4.26 -3.36 -0.11
C TYR A 163 -5.37 -4.41 0.00
N ARG A 164 -6.47 -4.21 -0.71
CA ARG A 164 -7.63 -5.12 -0.69
C ARG A 164 -7.99 -5.52 -2.11
N VAL A 165 -8.37 -6.78 -2.31
CA VAL A 165 -8.97 -7.20 -3.59
C VAL A 165 -10.21 -6.34 -3.84
N ALA A 166 -10.33 -5.80 -5.05
CA ALA A 166 -11.34 -4.80 -5.35
C ALA A 166 -12.78 -5.30 -5.12
N ASN A 167 -13.74 -4.36 -5.02
CA ASN A 167 -15.14 -4.66 -4.74
C ASN A 167 -15.37 -5.33 -3.37
N GLY A 168 -14.60 -4.93 -2.35
CA GLY A 168 -14.77 -5.41 -0.97
C GLY A 168 -14.20 -6.82 -0.70
N GLY A 169 -13.32 -7.30 -1.56
CA GLY A 169 -12.68 -8.62 -1.43
C GLY A 169 -11.71 -8.74 -0.26
N ALA A 170 -10.93 -9.83 -0.27
CA ALA A 170 -9.97 -10.16 0.77
C ALA A 170 -8.95 -9.03 1.04
N LEU A 171 -8.62 -8.81 2.31
CA LEU A 171 -7.48 -7.96 2.68
C LEU A 171 -6.20 -8.73 2.33
N VAL A 172 -5.35 -8.11 1.52
CA VAL A 172 -4.09 -8.70 1.08
C VAL A 172 -2.99 -8.30 2.06
N MET A 173 -2.82 -6.99 2.29
CA MET A 173 -1.69 -6.46 3.04
C MET A 173 -2.02 -5.08 3.61
N VAL A 174 -1.33 -4.70 4.69
CA VAL A 174 -1.30 -3.32 5.20
C VAL A 174 0.16 -2.90 5.30
N LEU A 175 0.49 -1.72 4.76
CA LEU A 175 1.79 -1.10 4.89
C LEU A 175 1.68 0.19 5.69
N VAL A 176 2.62 0.40 6.60
CA VAL A 176 2.80 1.69 7.25
C VAL A 176 3.59 2.58 6.30
N GLU A 177 2.98 3.62 5.76
CA GLU A 177 3.66 4.52 4.81
C GLU A 177 4.45 5.60 5.54
N CYS A 178 4.00 6.02 6.72
CA CYS A 178 4.74 6.96 7.54
C CYS A 178 4.33 6.90 9.02
N VAL A 179 5.29 7.21 9.89
CA VAL A 179 5.14 7.30 11.36
C VAL A 179 5.68 8.66 11.82
N ARG A 180 5.33 9.06 13.04
CA ARG A 180 5.90 10.25 13.69
C ARG A 180 7.34 10.02 14.13
#